data_AF-A0A662PSB9-F1
#
_entry.id   AF-A0A662PSB9-F1
#
_cell.length_a   1.000
_cell.length_b   1.000
_cell.length_c   1.000
_cell.angle_alpha   90.00
_cell.angle_beta   90.00
_cell.angle_gamma   90.00
#
_symmetry.space_group_name_H-M   'P 1'
#
loop_
_entity.id
_entity.type
_entity.pdbx_description
1 polymer ?
#
loop_
_entity_poly.entity_id
_entity_poly.type
_entity_poly.pdbx_seq_one_letter_code
_entity_poly.pdbx_strand_id
1 'polypeptide(L)'
;MPQWHSDLHKRKPTGGRRRPYRKKRKYERGGDPVLTVLGERKVREKRARGGGVKYALASDSYANVFDPKTKTAKKLKILRVLSNPASRDLERRGVITRGAIIETEAGKAKVTSRPGQDGVINAILIE
;
A
#
# COMPACT_ATOMS: atom_id res chain seq x y z
N MET A 1 2.39 10.82 13.25
CA MET A 1 3.28 10.72 14.44
C MET A 1 4.13 9.47 14.29
N PRO A 2 5.35 9.36 14.85
CA PRO A 2 6.17 8.17 14.65
C PRO A 2 5.51 6.93 15.27
N GLN A 3 5.09 5.97 14.44
CA GLN A 3 4.67 4.64 14.91
C GLN A 3 5.91 3.85 15.37
N TRP A 4 5.77 3.01 16.39
CA TRP A 4 6.89 2.24 16.95
C TRP A 4 6.62 0.75 16.85
N HIS A 5 7.51 0.01 16.19
CA HIS A 5 7.35 -1.41 15.91
C HIS A 5 7.96 -2.33 17.00
N SER A 6 8.51 -1.76 18.08
CA SER A 6 9.10 -2.56 19.17
C SER A 6 8.02 -3.28 19.99
N ASP A 7 8.22 -4.54 20.38
CA ASP A 7 7.27 -5.26 21.24
C ASP A 7 7.40 -4.92 22.74
N LEU A 8 8.32 -4.02 23.11
CA LEU A 8 8.57 -3.61 24.50
C LEU A 8 7.32 -3.04 25.21
N HIS A 9 6.40 -2.43 24.45
CA HIS A 9 5.15 -1.89 24.97
C HIS A 9 4.01 -2.91 24.96
N LYS A 10 4.15 -4.04 24.25
CA LYS A 10 3.14 -5.08 24.16
C LYS A 10 3.21 -6.01 25.37
N ARG A 11 2.15 -6.79 25.60
CA ARG A 11 2.12 -7.83 26.64
C ARG A 11 2.94 -9.06 26.21
N LYS A 12 3.25 -9.93 27.17
CA LYS A 12 3.78 -11.28 26.88
C LYS A 12 2.67 -12.14 26.27
N PRO A 13 3.01 -13.23 25.55
CA PRO A 13 2.01 -14.20 25.10
C PRO A 13 1.15 -14.75 26.25
N THR A 14 1.72 -14.88 27.46
CA THR A 14 1.02 -15.28 28.69
C THR A 14 0.18 -14.16 29.33
N GLY A 15 0.05 -12.98 28.71
CA GLY A 15 -0.72 -11.85 29.21
C GLY A 15 -0.01 -10.95 30.23
N GLY A 16 1.13 -11.39 30.78
CA GLY A 16 1.95 -10.61 31.72
C GLY A 16 2.46 -9.30 31.12
N ARG A 17 2.47 -8.22 31.93
CA ARG A 17 2.99 -6.90 31.51
C ARG A 17 4.51 -6.95 31.35
N ARG A 18 5.03 -6.48 30.21
CA ARG A 18 6.48 -6.29 30.01
C ARG A 18 6.92 -4.96 30.63
N ARG A 19 8.07 -4.95 31.31
CA ARG A 19 8.74 -3.71 31.75
C ARG A 19 9.77 -3.31 30.68
N PRO A 20 9.67 -2.13 30.06
CA PRO A 20 10.66 -1.67 29.09
C PRO A 20 12.03 -1.46 29.77
N TYR A 21 13.08 -2.13 29.31
CA TYR A 21 14.43 -2.00 29.85
C TYR A 21 15.25 -0.88 29.18
N ARG A 22 14.74 -0.29 28.09
CA ARG A 22 15.44 0.74 27.30
C ARG A 22 14.47 1.73 26.66
N LYS A 23 15.03 2.85 26.20
CA LYS A 23 14.34 3.86 25.37
C LYS A 23 14.19 3.37 23.91
N LYS A 24 13.31 4.07 23.17
CA LYS A 24 13.00 3.81 21.76
C LYS A 24 14.22 4.06 20.86
N ARG A 25 14.43 3.24 19.83
CA ARG A 25 15.58 3.36 18.93
C ARG A 25 15.17 3.72 17.51
N LYS A 26 16.02 4.47 16.80
CA LYS A 26 15.74 4.98 15.43
C LYS A 26 15.33 3.88 14.44
N TYR A 27 15.83 2.66 14.61
CA TYR A 27 15.53 1.52 13.73
C TYR A 27 14.15 0.88 13.97
N GLU A 28 13.48 1.19 15.07
CA GLU A 28 12.14 0.70 15.42
C GLU A 28 11.04 1.66 14.96
N ARG A 29 11.44 2.81 14.41
CA ARG A 29 10.55 3.88 13.99
C ARG A 29 9.90 3.52 12.66
N GLY A 30 8.57 3.41 12.68
CA GLY A 30 7.70 3.40 11.52
C GLY A 30 7.30 4.79 11.05
N GLY A 31 6.62 4.84 9.92
CA GLY A 31 6.01 6.05 9.37
C GLY A 31 4.51 5.86 9.20
N ASP A 32 3.80 6.97 9.06
CA ASP A 32 2.36 6.96 8.82
C ASP A 32 2.06 6.29 7.45
N PRO A 33 0.98 5.48 7.36
CA PRO A 33 0.59 4.83 6.12
C PRO A 33 0.19 5.89 5.09
N VAL A 34 0.54 5.64 3.83
CA VAL A 34 0.06 6.46 2.72
C VAL A 34 -1.14 5.75 2.12
N LEU A 35 -2.30 6.38 2.23
CA LEU A 35 -3.53 5.91 1.62
C LEU A 35 -3.55 6.47 0.20
N THR A 36 -3.30 5.59 -0.77
CA THR A 36 -3.28 5.95 -2.19
C THR A 36 -4.70 6.07 -2.72
N VAL A 37 -5.04 7.21 -3.32
CA VAL A 37 -6.40 7.50 -3.82
C VAL A 37 -6.35 7.76 -5.34
N LEU A 38 -7.49 7.67 -6.01
CA LEU A 38 -7.61 8.06 -7.41
C LEU A 38 -7.47 9.58 -7.57
N GLY A 39 -6.66 10.00 -8.54
CA GLY A 39 -6.49 11.41 -8.88
C GLY A 39 -5.22 11.68 -9.69
N GLU A 40 -4.83 12.94 -9.78
CA GLU A 40 -3.56 13.34 -10.42
C GLU A 40 -2.37 12.65 -9.76
N ARG A 41 -1.35 12.30 -10.55
CA ARG A 41 -0.19 11.58 -10.06
C ARG A 41 0.60 12.42 -9.05
N LYS A 42 0.56 12.04 -7.78
CA LYS A 42 1.34 12.66 -6.70
C LYS A 42 2.20 11.61 -6.03
N VAL A 43 3.50 11.76 -6.16
CA VAL A 43 4.50 10.85 -5.55
C VAL A 43 5.22 11.60 -4.43
N ARG A 44 5.38 10.93 -3.29
CA ARG A 44 6.18 11.43 -2.17
C ARG A 44 7.46 10.61 -2.04
N GLU A 45 8.59 11.28 -2.10
CA GLU A 45 9.88 10.68 -1.81
C GLU A 45 10.04 10.46 -0.30
N LYS A 46 10.46 9.26 0.10
CA LYS A 46 10.74 8.89 1.49
C LYS A 46 12.13 8.28 1.60
N ARG A 47 13.05 9.01 2.22
CA ARG A 47 14.38 8.49 2.55
C ARG A 47 14.30 7.41 3.63
N ALA A 48 14.78 6.22 3.32
CA ALA A 48 14.86 5.09 4.23
C ALA A 48 16.21 5.07 4.97
N ARG A 49 16.29 4.20 5.99
CA ARG A 49 17.56 3.92 6.67
C ARG A 49 18.53 3.27 5.69
N GLY A 50 19.81 3.65 5.75
CA GLY A 50 20.85 3.10 4.87
C GLY A 50 21.00 3.83 3.54
N GLY A 51 20.37 5.00 3.36
CA GLY A 51 20.53 5.83 2.17
C GLY A 51 19.58 5.51 1.02
N GLY A 52 18.86 4.38 1.07
CA GLY A 52 17.85 4.04 0.07
C GLY A 52 16.67 5.02 0.06
N VAL A 53 16.06 5.17 -1.10
CA VAL A 53 14.89 6.03 -1.32
C VAL A 53 13.70 5.15 -1.71
N LYS A 54 12.54 5.44 -1.12
CA LYS A 54 11.27 4.81 -1.48
C LYS A 54 10.30 5.84 -2.01
N TYR A 55 9.48 5.46 -2.98
CA TYR A 55 8.48 6.33 -3.55
C TYR A 55 7.11 5.89 -3.07
N ALA A 56 6.43 6.75 -2.31
CA ALA A 56 5.09 6.48 -1.84
C ALA A 56 4.08 7.21 -2.73
N LEU A 57 3.20 6.46 -3.39
CA LEU A 57 2.15 7.02 -4.22
C LEU A 57 1.01 7.56 -3.35
N ALA A 58 0.75 8.86 -3.42
CA ALA A 58 -0.39 9.48 -2.73
C ALA A 58 -1.65 9.44 -3.61
N SER A 59 -1.50 9.66 -4.91
CA SER A 59 -2.56 9.52 -5.89
C SER A 59 -2.03 9.16 -7.26
N ASP A 60 -2.84 8.43 -8.04
CA ASP A 60 -2.60 8.13 -9.46
C ASP A 60 -3.92 7.73 -10.12
N SER A 61 -4.03 7.95 -11.43
CA SER A 61 -5.21 7.60 -12.24
C SER A 61 -4.96 6.40 -13.15
N TYR A 62 -3.71 5.95 -13.26
CA TYR A 62 -3.32 4.88 -14.16
C TYR A 62 -2.78 3.67 -13.40
N ALA A 63 -3.05 2.48 -13.94
CA ALA A 63 -2.43 1.23 -13.52
C ALA A 63 -1.75 0.56 -14.72
N ASN A 64 -0.64 -0.13 -14.45
CA ASN A 64 -0.08 -1.10 -15.39
C ASN A 64 -0.79 -2.42 -15.17
N VAL A 65 -1.65 -2.78 -16.12
CA VAL A 65 -2.49 -3.96 -16.06
C VAL A 65 -1.89 -5.04 -16.96
N PHE A 66 -1.58 -6.19 -16.37
CA PHE A 66 -1.13 -7.37 -17.09
C PHE A 66 -2.31 -8.28 -17.40
N ASP A 67 -2.42 -8.68 -18.66
CA ASP A 67 -3.37 -9.66 -19.14
C ASP A 67 -2.69 -11.05 -19.23
N PRO A 68 -3.10 -12.04 -18.41
CA PRO A 68 -2.54 -13.38 -18.44
C PRO A 68 -2.74 -14.12 -19.77
N LYS A 69 -3.82 -13.84 -20.51
CA LYS A 69 -4.13 -14.52 -21.78
C LYS A 69 -3.25 -14.04 -22.92
N THR A 70 -3.22 -12.73 -23.12
CA THR A 70 -2.41 -12.12 -24.17
C THR A 70 -0.93 -11.98 -23.77
N LYS A 71 -0.60 -12.19 -22.49
CA LYS A 71 0.73 -12.01 -21.90
C LYS A 71 1.30 -10.61 -22.12
N THR A 72 0.43 -9.61 -22.27
CA THR A 72 0.83 -8.21 -22.49
C THR A 72 0.46 -7.35 -21.29
N ALA A 73 1.29 -6.33 -21.02
CA ALA A 73 1.00 -5.31 -20.03
C ALA A 73 0.63 -4.00 -20.73
N LYS A 74 -0.48 -3.40 -20.32
CA LYS A 74 -0.97 -2.12 -20.86
C LYS A 74 -1.18 -1.13 -19.72
N LYS A 75 -0.87 0.13 -19.98
CA LYS A 75 -1.19 1.23 -19.07
C LYS A 75 -2.64 1.63 -19.31
N LEU A 76 -3.50 1.38 -18.34
CA LEU A 76 -4.95 1.63 -18.43
C LEU A 76 -5.39 2.62 -17.37
N LYS A 77 -6.46 3.36 -17.67
CA LYS A 77 -7.08 4.24 -16.68
C LYS A 77 -7.89 3.41 -15.68
N ILE A 78 -7.80 3.80 -14.42
CA ILE A 78 -8.61 3.23 -13.34
C ILE A 78 -9.89 4.07 -13.21
N LEU A 79 -11.05 3.42 -13.24
CA LEU A 79 -12.35 4.07 -13.10
C LEU A 79 -12.74 4.21 -11.63
N ARG A 80 -12.72 3.10 -10.89
CA ARG A 80 -13.01 3.06 -9.44
C ARG A 80 -12.43 1.82 -8.77
N VAL A 81 -12.38 1.85 -7.45
CA VAL A 81 -12.07 0.67 -6.62
C VAL A 81 -13.39 -0.06 -6.32
N LEU A 82 -13.46 -1.36 -6.63
CA LEU A 82 -14.67 -2.17 -6.42
C LEU A 82 -14.65 -2.86 -5.06
N SER A 83 -13.51 -3.40 -4.65
CA SER A 83 -13.42 -4.14 -3.40
C SER A 83 -12.02 -4.07 -2.81
N ASN A 84 -11.94 -4.03 -1.49
CA ASN A 84 -10.68 -4.12 -0.77
C ASN A 84 -10.76 -5.24 0.29
N PRO A 85 -9.90 -6.27 0.22
CA PRO A 85 -9.94 -7.38 1.17
C PRO A 85 -9.60 -6.96 2.61
N ALA A 86 -8.94 -5.82 2.82
CA ALA A 86 -8.53 -5.39 4.16
C ALA A 86 -9.66 -4.74 4.97
N SER A 87 -10.54 -3.94 4.32
CA SER A 87 -11.68 -3.30 4.99
C SER A 87 -12.62 -2.66 3.96
N ARG A 88 -13.92 -2.69 4.25
CA ARG A 88 -14.97 -2.01 3.48
C ARG A 88 -14.90 -0.48 3.57
N ASP A 89 -14.27 0.08 4.61
CA ASP A 89 -14.07 1.53 4.70
C ASP A 89 -13.03 2.03 3.69
N LEU A 90 -12.02 1.21 3.40
CA LEU A 90 -11.01 1.53 2.38
C LEU A 90 -11.63 1.49 0.98
N GLU A 91 -12.56 0.58 0.76
CA GLU A 91 -13.36 0.51 -0.48
C GLU A 91 -14.19 1.78 -0.67
N ARG A 92 -14.97 2.20 0.34
CA ARG A 92 -15.78 3.43 0.28
C ARG A 92 -14.95 4.68 0.01
N ARG A 93 -13.74 4.74 0.55
CA ARG A 93 -12.81 5.86 0.35
C ARG A 93 -12.03 5.79 -0.97
N GLY A 94 -12.15 4.69 -1.73
CA GLY A 94 -11.40 4.48 -2.97
C GLY A 94 -9.89 4.30 -2.75
N VAL A 95 -9.48 3.70 -1.62
CA VAL A 95 -8.06 3.51 -1.31
C VAL A 95 -7.51 2.25 -1.98
N ILE A 96 -6.43 2.43 -2.73
CA ILE A 96 -5.76 1.36 -3.48
C ILE A 96 -4.69 0.73 -2.60
N THR A 97 -4.89 -0.54 -2.25
CA THR A 97 -3.92 -1.37 -1.52
C THR A 97 -3.58 -2.62 -2.32
N ARG A 98 -2.51 -3.32 -1.91
CA ARG A 98 -2.21 -4.65 -2.45
C ARG A 98 -3.42 -5.57 -2.23
N GLY A 99 -3.85 -6.24 -3.29
CA GLY A 99 -5.00 -7.15 -3.29
C GLY A 99 -6.34 -6.48 -3.53
N ALA A 100 -6.41 -5.14 -3.64
CA ALA A 100 -7.64 -4.46 -4.02
C ALA A 100 -8.07 -4.84 -5.44
N ILE A 101 -9.38 -4.93 -5.66
CA ILE A 101 -10.00 -5.14 -6.97
C ILE A 101 -10.40 -3.77 -7.51
N ILE A 102 -9.85 -3.42 -8.66
CA ILE A 102 -10.08 -2.16 -9.36
C ILE A 102 -10.81 -2.41 -10.68
N GLU A 103 -11.63 -1.45 -11.09
CA GLU A 103 -12.24 -1.43 -12.41
C GLU A 103 -11.39 -0.57 -13.33
N THR A 104 -10.99 -1.14 -14.47
CA THR A 104 -10.16 -0.51 -15.50
C THR A 104 -10.89 -0.54 -16.85
N GLU A 105 -10.40 0.21 -17.82
CA GLU A 105 -11.01 0.27 -19.17
C GLU A 105 -11.13 -1.10 -19.86
N ALA A 106 -10.26 -2.06 -19.53
CA ALA A 106 -10.31 -3.41 -20.09
C ALA A 106 -11.15 -4.40 -19.25
N GLY A 107 -11.50 -4.05 -18.01
CA GLY A 107 -12.21 -4.94 -17.09
C GLY A 107 -11.73 -4.86 -15.64
N LYS A 108 -12.06 -5.89 -14.86
CA LYS A 108 -11.69 -5.98 -13.44
C LYS A 108 -10.24 -6.46 -13.30
N ALA A 109 -9.48 -5.82 -12.43
CA ALA A 109 -8.09 -6.17 -12.18
C ALA A 109 -7.77 -6.24 -10.68
N LYS A 110 -6.90 -7.18 -10.29
CA LYS A 110 -6.36 -7.33 -8.94
C LYS A 110 -5.03 -6.62 -8.81
N VAL A 111 -4.92 -5.69 -7.88
CA VAL A 111 -3.66 -4.98 -7.60
C VAL A 111 -2.65 -5.92 -6.93
N THR A 112 -1.44 -6.01 -7.48
CA THR A 112 -0.37 -6.87 -6.97
C THR A 112 0.74 -6.10 -6.28
N SER A 113 0.97 -4.84 -6.66
CA SER A 113 2.01 -3.97 -6.07
C SER A 113 1.60 -3.40 -4.70
N ARG A 114 2.56 -2.78 -4.01
CA ARG A 114 2.33 -1.97 -2.80
C ARG A 114 2.56 -0.50 -3.12
N PRO A 115 1.53 0.25 -3.54
CA PRO A 115 1.69 1.62 -4.05
C PRO A 115 2.39 2.58 -3.07
N GLY A 116 2.20 2.42 -1.76
CA GLY A 116 2.85 3.23 -0.73
C GLY A 116 4.35 2.97 -0.51
N GLN A 117 4.95 1.97 -1.17
CA GLN A 117 6.38 1.65 -1.10
C GLN A 117 7.06 1.66 -2.47
N ASP A 118 6.37 1.12 -3.48
CA ASP A 118 6.92 0.89 -4.81
C ASP A 118 6.68 2.10 -5.75
N GLY A 119 5.71 2.95 -5.44
CA GLY A 119 5.40 4.16 -6.22
C GLY A 119 4.67 3.89 -7.54
N VAL A 120 4.18 2.67 -7.75
CA VAL A 120 3.47 2.23 -8.96
C VAL A 120 2.27 1.34 -8.61
N ILE A 121 1.23 1.40 -9.43
CA ILE A 121 0.06 0.51 -9.35
C ILE A 121 0.19 -0.52 -10.47
N ASN A 122 0.54 -1.75 -10.09
CA ASN A 122 0.52 -2.89 -11.00
C ASN A 122 -0.67 -3.78 -10.64
N ALA A 123 -1.38 -4.25 -11.66
CA ALA A 123 -2.54 -5.12 -11.50
C ALA A 123 -2.53 -6.24 -12.54
N ILE A 124 -3.27 -7.30 -12.25
CA ILE A 124 -3.50 -8.44 -13.14
C ILE A 124 -5.00 -8.51 -13.42
N LEU A 125 -5.40 -8.65 -14.69
CA LEU A 125 -6.82 -8.85 -15.03
C LEU A 125 -7.36 -10.11 -14.34
N ILE A 126 -8.54 -9.97 -13.77
CA ILE A 126 -9.34 -11.07 -13.25
C ILE A 126 -10.43 -11.29 -14.28
N GLU A 127 -10.43 -12.48 -14.89
CA GLU A 127 -11.56 -12.93 -15.70
C GLU A 127 -12.74 -13.35 -14.83
#